data_AF-A0A8D8PDS6-F1
#
_entry.id   AF-A0A8D8PDS6-F1
#
_cell.length_a   1.000
_cell.length_b   1.000
_cell.length_c   1.000
_cell.angle_alpha   90.00
_cell.angle_beta   90.00
_cell.angle_gamma   90.00
#
_symmetry.space_group_name_H-M   'P 1'
#
loop_
_entity.id
_entity.type
_entity.pdbx_description
1 polymer ?
#
loop_
_entity_poly.entity_id
_entity_poly.type
_entity_poly.pdbx_seq_one_letter_code
_entity_poly.pdbx_strand_id
1 'polypeptide(L)'
;MQQTFVPDHATFNDEWTPIALAIQRGRDHGVPSYHKALNLCEQRFGIPYGSKLTFDDMEYFGLSPEKRKTLEGIYQDAEDIDLLVGGLSETATLGTVFGPTLTCLLAIQFANLRVSDRFWYENDLPPSSLNLPQLQAIRRVTLAGLLCEAKGVSKAQPKAFIRDDPYLNARLNCEQLSGLDVTAWRAEAPEQVDEVLDVQKPAPAEFAELDASVVAEAIEKAKDQLNERKRFEYESWKNRGGIDAKSPAGTAASFSKANKNALIIANTSLLYELASNEILSTLHSIRRRKRQVFDNNLGSFGGDDFGNALQTIDVNQFITGSISPINLEPQCENLEAPCDTATPYRTLTGHCNNLRNAELGQSLTVFARLLPPVYDDGISQPRSTSVAGGTLPNPRTISSLIHPDISNLHTRYSLMVMQYAQFLDHDLTMTPIHKGFHESIPSCRSCDSPRTVHPECNPFPVPPRDHYYPELNVTSGERLCFPFMRSLPGQQSLGPREQINQNTAFLDASQIYGENGCVGKQLRGFSGRLNSTIHPIRGKELLPQTPIHPECKSASGYCFAAGDGRASEQPGLTVIHTLFMREHNRIVEGLRGVNPHWNGDQLYEHARRIVIAQNQHISYNEFLPRILSWNAVN
;
A
#
# COMPACT_ATOMS: atom_id res chain seq x y z
N MET A 1 32.48 4.50 20.06
CA MET A 1 33.14 4.41 18.74
C MET A 1 32.69 3.12 18.09
N GLN A 2 31.57 3.13 17.38
CA GLN A 2 31.17 1.97 16.57
C GLN A 2 32.11 1.93 15.36
N GLN A 3 32.99 0.92 15.31
CA GLN A 3 33.65 0.55 14.08
C GLN A 3 32.55 0.13 13.10
N THR A 4 32.29 0.96 12.08
CA THR A 4 31.50 0.53 10.94
C THR A 4 32.31 -0.54 10.22
N PHE A 5 31.88 -1.80 10.37
CA PHE A 5 32.43 -2.95 9.69
C PHE A 5 32.21 -2.73 8.18
N VAL A 6 33.29 -2.36 7.49
CA VAL A 6 33.36 -2.40 6.04
C VAL A 6 34.20 -3.65 5.76
N PRO A 7 33.63 -4.74 5.23
CA PRO A 7 34.43 -5.88 4.82
C PRO A 7 35.48 -5.39 3.81
N ASP A 8 36.76 -5.70 4.02
CA ASP A 8 37.90 -5.22 3.22
C ASP A 8 37.85 -5.61 1.71
N HIS A 9 36.79 -6.31 1.29
CA HIS A 9 36.58 -6.82 -0.07
C HIS A 9 35.17 -6.54 -0.63
N ALA A 10 34.36 -5.71 0.04
CA ALA A 10 33.03 -5.37 -0.47
C ALA A 10 33.12 -4.24 -1.53
N THR A 11 32.77 -4.55 -2.77
CA THR A 11 32.50 -3.55 -3.81
C THR A 11 31.14 -2.93 -3.52
N PHE A 12 31.11 -1.67 -3.15
CA PHE A 12 29.85 -0.94 -3.06
C PHE A 12 29.41 -0.48 -4.45
N ASN A 13 28.10 -0.28 -4.65
CA ASN A 13 27.51 0.26 -5.89
C ASN A 13 28.05 1.68 -6.19
N ASP A 14 27.63 2.36 -7.25
CA ASP A 14 27.85 3.79 -7.52
C ASP A 14 26.52 4.58 -7.58
N GLU A 15 25.41 4.03 -7.07
CA GLU A 15 24.09 4.65 -7.16
C GLU A 15 23.21 4.48 -5.91
N TRP A 16 22.15 5.30 -5.85
CA TRP A 16 21.09 5.23 -4.84
C TRP A 16 20.09 4.13 -5.14
N THR A 17 19.67 3.42 -4.09
CA THR A 17 18.77 2.26 -4.19
C THR A 17 17.48 2.50 -3.40
N PRO A 18 16.28 2.31 -3.98
CA PRO A 18 15.00 2.48 -3.28
C PRO A 18 14.82 1.57 -2.05
N ILE A 19 15.58 0.47 -1.96
CA ILE A 19 15.52 -0.49 -0.86
C ILE A 19 15.82 0.15 0.50
N ALA A 20 16.72 1.15 0.58
CA ALA A 20 16.97 1.85 1.84
C ALA A 20 15.71 2.55 2.39
N LEU A 21 14.89 3.14 1.51
CA LEU A 21 13.61 3.75 1.88
C LEU A 21 12.56 2.70 2.24
N ALA A 22 12.55 1.54 1.58
CA ALA A 22 11.65 0.44 1.90
C ALA A 22 11.94 -0.14 3.29
N ILE A 23 13.22 -0.32 3.66
CA ILE A 23 13.64 -0.73 5.00
C ILE A 23 13.21 0.31 6.03
N GLN A 24 13.50 1.60 5.79
CA GLN A 24 13.12 2.67 6.71
C GLN A 24 11.59 2.77 6.87
N ARG A 25 10.83 2.58 5.80
CA ARG A 25 9.36 2.51 5.83
C ARG A 25 8.86 1.31 6.62
N GLY A 26 9.47 0.13 6.45
CA GLY A 26 9.15 -1.05 7.25
C GLY A 26 9.33 -0.80 8.76
N ARG A 27 10.39 -0.09 9.15
CA ARG A 27 10.62 0.33 10.54
C ARG A 27 9.63 1.39 11.04
N ASP A 28 9.26 2.35 10.18
CA ASP A 28 8.21 3.35 10.45
C ASP A 28 6.81 2.72 10.61
N HIS A 29 6.54 1.66 9.87
CA HIS A 29 5.28 0.93 9.91
C HIS A 29 5.24 -0.12 11.02
N GLY A 30 6.32 -0.29 11.79
CA GLY A 30 6.42 -1.33 12.81
C GLY A 30 6.33 -2.75 12.23
N VAL A 31 6.76 -2.97 10.97
CA VAL A 31 6.75 -4.30 10.35
C VAL A 31 7.67 -5.23 11.14
N PRO A 32 7.20 -6.37 11.67
CA PRO A 32 8.02 -7.27 12.48
C PRO A 32 9.30 -7.76 11.80
N SER A 33 10.25 -8.26 12.59
CA SER A 33 11.47 -8.85 12.06
C SER A 33 11.20 -10.11 11.24
N TYR A 34 12.18 -10.48 10.42
CA TYR A 34 12.16 -11.66 9.57
C TYR A 34 11.82 -12.95 10.34
N HIS A 35 12.34 -13.11 11.56
CA HIS A 35 12.04 -14.25 12.41
C HIS A 35 10.53 -14.42 12.68
N LYS A 36 9.80 -13.33 12.92
CA LYS A 36 8.35 -13.40 13.16
C LYS A 36 7.59 -13.89 11.93
N ALA A 37 8.03 -13.50 10.73
CA ALA A 37 7.44 -14.00 9.49
C ALA A 37 7.77 -15.47 9.24
N LEU A 38 8.99 -15.92 9.55
CA LEU A 38 9.33 -17.35 9.50
C LEU A 38 8.39 -18.19 10.35
N ASN A 39 8.09 -17.74 11.57
CA ASN A 39 7.16 -18.42 12.47
C ASN A 39 5.71 -18.44 11.96
N LEU A 40 5.31 -17.44 11.17
CA LEU A 40 4.00 -17.44 10.52
C LEU A 40 3.96 -18.41 9.32
N CYS A 41 5.06 -18.52 8.58
CA CYS A 41 5.09 -19.14 7.26
C CYS A 41 5.64 -20.56 7.20
N GLU A 42 6.44 -21.00 8.18
CA GLU A 42 7.10 -22.30 8.11
C GLU A 42 6.28 -23.39 8.81
N GLN A 43 5.43 -24.04 8.02
CA GLN A 43 4.56 -25.12 8.50
C GLN A 43 5.30 -26.45 8.73
N ARG A 44 6.52 -26.65 8.18
CA ARG A 44 7.27 -27.92 8.37
C ARG A 44 7.58 -28.24 9.83
N PHE A 45 7.53 -27.25 10.70
CA PHE A 45 7.82 -27.43 12.12
C PHE A 45 6.61 -27.90 12.93
N GLY A 46 5.37 -27.73 12.45
CA GLY A 46 4.14 -28.00 13.22
C GLY A 46 3.94 -27.09 14.46
N ILE A 47 5.00 -26.42 14.93
CA ILE A 47 5.09 -25.40 15.99
C ILE A 47 6.01 -24.26 15.49
N PRO A 48 5.93 -23.04 16.05
CA PRO A 48 6.87 -21.96 15.71
C PRO A 48 8.35 -22.39 15.88
N TYR A 49 9.22 -21.92 15.00
CA TYR A 49 10.67 -22.11 15.07
C TYR A 49 11.26 -21.42 16.30
N GLY A 50 11.50 -22.22 17.35
CA GLY A 50 12.22 -21.79 18.55
C GLY A 50 11.68 -20.52 19.21
N SER A 51 12.37 -20.06 20.25
CA SER A 51 12.12 -18.73 20.83
C SER A 51 13.11 -17.68 20.32
N LYS A 52 14.16 -18.10 19.61
CA LYS A 52 15.25 -17.25 19.12
C LYS A 52 15.86 -17.84 17.85
N LEU A 53 16.03 -16.99 16.85
CA LEU A 53 16.75 -17.19 15.60
C LEU A 53 18.23 -16.87 15.81
N THR A 54 19.09 -17.71 15.26
CA THR A 54 20.54 -17.48 15.18
C THR A 54 20.99 -17.43 13.73
N PHE A 55 22.19 -16.90 13.49
CA PHE A 55 22.74 -16.85 12.13
C PHE A 55 23.01 -18.25 11.55
N ASP A 56 23.36 -19.23 12.38
CA ASP A 56 23.58 -20.61 11.92
C ASP A 56 22.32 -21.26 11.35
N ASP A 57 21.14 -20.80 11.79
CA ASP A 57 19.85 -21.29 11.31
C ASP A 57 19.52 -20.84 9.88
N MET A 58 20.20 -19.82 9.36
CA MET A 58 19.90 -19.22 8.07
C MET A 58 20.06 -20.16 6.88
N GLU A 59 21.02 -21.09 6.95
CA GLU A 59 21.23 -22.08 5.89
C GLU A 59 20.00 -22.98 5.74
N TYR A 60 19.34 -23.31 6.85
CA TYR A 60 18.10 -24.08 6.86
C TYR A 60 16.96 -23.35 6.14
N PHE A 61 16.93 -22.01 6.21
CA PHE A 61 15.95 -21.16 5.54
C PHE A 61 16.35 -20.79 4.10
N GLY A 62 17.39 -21.42 3.56
CA GLY A 62 17.79 -21.27 2.16
C GLY A 62 18.65 -20.05 1.87
N LEU A 63 19.32 -19.49 2.87
CA LEU A 63 20.34 -18.46 2.66
C LEU A 63 21.69 -19.13 2.35
N SER A 64 22.41 -18.63 1.35
CA SER A 64 23.76 -19.12 1.06
C SER A 64 24.76 -18.72 2.15
N PRO A 65 25.87 -19.45 2.35
CA PRO A 65 26.90 -19.09 3.32
C PRO A 65 27.43 -17.66 3.16
N GLU A 66 27.53 -17.17 1.92
CA GLU A 66 27.95 -15.79 1.63
C GLU A 66 26.92 -14.76 2.12
N LYS A 67 25.63 -14.99 1.84
CA LYS A 67 24.55 -14.11 2.31
C LYS A 67 24.45 -14.11 3.83
N ARG A 68 24.56 -15.29 4.45
CA ARG A 68 24.60 -15.46 5.91
C ARG A 68 25.73 -14.63 6.52
N LYS A 69 26.96 -14.78 6.01
CA LYS A 69 28.13 -14.02 6.46
C LYS A 69 27.96 -12.50 6.26
N THR A 70 27.31 -12.08 5.17
CA THR A 70 26.97 -10.67 4.95
C THR A 70 26.00 -10.16 6.02
N LEU A 71 24.95 -10.92 6.36
CA LEU A 71 23.99 -10.54 7.41
C LEU A 71 24.63 -10.53 8.80
N GLU A 72 25.48 -11.52 9.13
CA GLU A 72 26.29 -11.56 10.36
C GLU A 72 27.19 -10.31 10.49
N GLY A 73 27.71 -9.80 9.37
CA GLY A 73 28.51 -8.57 9.36
C GLY A 73 27.70 -7.27 9.51
N ILE A 74 26.40 -7.31 9.24
CA ILE A 74 25.50 -6.15 9.27
C ILE A 74 24.76 -6.05 10.60
N TYR A 75 24.17 -7.15 11.07
CA TYR A 75 23.29 -7.20 12.23
C TYR A 75 24.04 -7.76 13.45
N GLN A 76 23.75 -7.21 14.63
CA GLN A 76 24.32 -7.71 15.89
C GLN A 76 23.68 -9.02 16.34
N ASP A 77 22.38 -9.16 16.11
CA ASP A 77 21.59 -10.35 16.43
C ASP A 77 20.67 -10.68 15.24
N ALA A 78 20.45 -11.96 14.96
CA ALA A 78 19.61 -12.39 13.83
C ALA A 78 18.13 -12.03 14.02
N GLU A 79 17.69 -11.81 15.25
CA GLU A 79 16.35 -11.31 15.58
C GLU A 79 16.06 -9.91 15.02
N ASP A 80 17.09 -9.11 14.75
CA ASP A 80 16.97 -7.73 14.30
C ASP A 80 16.79 -7.61 12.78
N ILE A 81 16.89 -8.72 12.04
CA ILE A 81 16.86 -8.71 10.59
C ILE A 81 15.50 -8.22 10.12
N ASP A 82 15.50 -7.14 9.36
CA ASP A 82 14.28 -6.58 8.79
C ASP A 82 13.64 -7.60 7.84
N LEU A 83 12.32 -7.76 7.87
CA LEU A 83 11.59 -8.77 7.08
C LEU A 83 11.98 -8.78 5.59
N LEU A 84 12.00 -7.60 4.96
CA LEU A 84 12.36 -7.46 3.55
C LEU A 84 13.80 -7.94 3.29
N VAL A 85 14.71 -7.69 4.22
CA VAL A 85 16.13 -8.04 4.10
C VAL A 85 16.31 -9.56 4.18
N GLY A 86 15.70 -10.20 5.18
CA GLY A 86 15.72 -11.65 5.32
C GLY A 86 15.07 -12.34 4.13
N GLY A 87 13.86 -11.91 3.75
CA GLY A 87 13.09 -12.48 2.66
C GLY A 87 13.74 -12.36 1.27
N LEU A 88 14.43 -11.25 0.98
CA LEU A 88 15.21 -11.10 -0.27
C LEU A 88 16.53 -11.89 -0.23
N SER A 89 17.02 -12.22 0.96
CA SER A 89 18.24 -13.02 1.14
C SER A 89 17.99 -14.51 0.92
N GLU A 90 16.77 -14.99 1.09
CA GLU A 90 16.41 -16.38 0.77
C GLU A 90 16.68 -16.73 -0.71
N THR A 91 16.99 -18.00 -0.95
CA THR A 91 17.04 -18.54 -2.32
C THR A 91 15.63 -18.71 -2.84
N ALA A 92 15.39 -18.30 -4.10
CA ALA A 92 14.10 -18.43 -4.73
C ALA A 92 13.63 -19.90 -4.76
N THR A 93 12.37 -20.13 -4.44
CA THR A 93 11.76 -21.47 -4.51
C THR A 93 11.56 -21.87 -5.98
N LEU A 94 11.51 -23.18 -6.26
CA LEU A 94 11.36 -23.66 -7.63
C LEU A 94 10.07 -23.10 -8.26
N GLY A 95 10.23 -22.31 -9.33
CA GLY A 95 9.12 -21.72 -10.07
C GLY A 95 8.59 -20.40 -9.51
N THR A 96 9.21 -19.84 -8.48
CA THR A 96 8.89 -18.52 -7.90
C THR A 96 10.02 -17.53 -8.16
N VAL A 97 9.76 -16.24 -7.98
CA VAL A 97 10.80 -15.18 -7.98
C VAL A 97 11.37 -14.97 -6.57
N PHE A 98 10.61 -15.35 -5.55
CA PHE A 98 10.95 -15.11 -4.15
C PHE A 98 11.30 -16.39 -3.40
N GLY A 99 12.00 -16.23 -2.28
CA GLY A 99 12.17 -17.31 -1.31
C GLY A 99 10.86 -17.73 -0.63
N PRO A 100 10.92 -18.79 0.21
CA PRO A 100 9.75 -19.37 0.84
C PRO A 100 8.95 -18.38 1.70
N THR A 101 9.59 -17.50 2.47
CA THR A 101 8.88 -16.59 3.39
C THR A 101 8.06 -15.56 2.64
N LEU A 102 8.67 -14.83 1.69
CA LEU A 102 7.94 -13.84 0.89
C LEU A 102 6.88 -14.51 0.00
N THR A 103 7.15 -15.71 -0.52
CA THR A 103 6.15 -16.48 -1.28
C THR A 103 4.94 -16.81 -0.42
N CYS A 104 5.15 -17.29 0.81
CA CYS A 104 4.06 -17.58 1.75
C CYS A 104 3.25 -16.33 2.11
N LEU A 105 3.90 -15.23 2.50
CA LEU A 105 3.21 -13.99 2.87
C LEU A 105 2.35 -13.45 1.72
N LEU A 106 2.89 -13.46 0.50
CA LEU A 106 2.15 -13.04 -0.69
C LEU A 106 1.02 -14.02 -1.02
N ALA A 107 1.22 -15.33 -0.84
CA ALA A 107 0.15 -16.32 -1.03
C ALA A 107 -1.00 -16.10 -0.04
N ILE A 108 -0.73 -15.83 1.24
CA ILE A 108 -1.74 -15.46 2.24
C ILE A 108 -2.47 -14.19 1.80
N GLN A 109 -1.73 -13.15 1.41
CA GLN A 109 -2.30 -11.88 0.98
C GLN A 109 -3.25 -12.05 -0.22
N PHE A 110 -2.80 -12.71 -1.30
CA PHE A 110 -3.62 -12.89 -2.50
C PHE A 110 -4.76 -13.90 -2.29
N ALA A 111 -4.58 -14.92 -1.44
CA ALA A 111 -5.70 -15.78 -1.05
C ALA A 111 -6.79 -14.97 -0.31
N ASN A 112 -6.40 -14.11 0.63
CA ASN A 112 -7.33 -13.25 1.36
C ASN A 112 -8.04 -12.26 0.42
N LEU A 113 -7.31 -11.63 -0.52
CA LEU A 113 -7.91 -10.72 -1.51
C LEU A 113 -8.98 -11.40 -2.36
N ARG A 114 -8.74 -12.65 -2.79
CA ARG A 114 -9.71 -13.44 -3.55
C ARG A 114 -10.93 -13.82 -2.72
N VAL A 115 -10.72 -14.37 -1.53
CA VAL A 115 -11.80 -14.96 -0.71
C VAL A 115 -12.66 -13.90 0.00
N SER A 116 -12.09 -12.74 0.31
CA SER A 116 -12.81 -11.65 0.99
C SER A 116 -13.59 -10.74 0.04
N ASP A 117 -13.41 -10.88 -1.27
CA ASP A 117 -14.08 -10.05 -2.27
C ASP A 117 -15.41 -10.69 -2.71
N ARG A 118 -16.54 -10.16 -2.23
CA ARG A 118 -17.89 -10.60 -2.62
C ARG A 118 -18.08 -10.61 -4.13
N PHE A 119 -17.48 -9.65 -4.82
CA PHE A 119 -17.66 -9.40 -6.24
C PHE A 119 -16.56 -10.06 -7.10
N TRP A 120 -15.70 -10.90 -6.53
CA TRP A 120 -14.66 -11.63 -7.26
C TRP A 120 -15.27 -12.29 -8.51
N TYR A 121 -14.62 -12.13 -9.67
CA TYR A 121 -15.26 -12.40 -10.96
C TYR A 121 -15.74 -13.84 -11.16
N GLU A 122 -15.18 -14.82 -10.44
CA GLU A 122 -15.59 -16.23 -10.49
C GLU A 122 -16.58 -16.63 -9.39
N ASN A 123 -16.94 -15.73 -8.48
CA ASN A 123 -17.93 -16.03 -7.45
C ASN A 123 -19.31 -16.24 -8.09
N ASP A 124 -19.98 -17.30 -7.67
CA ASP A 124 -21.39 -17.54 -7.98
C ASP A 124 -22.29 -16.97 -6.88
N LEU A 125 -22.20 -15.65 -6.68
CA LEU A 125 -22.99 -14.89 -5.70
C LEU A 125 -23.88 -13.86 -6.43
N PRO A 126 -25.14 -14.22 -6.78
CA PRO A 126 -26.08 -13.28 -7.36
C PRO A 126 -26.35 -12.08 -6.43
N PRO A 127 -26.61 -10.87 -6.98
CA PRO A 127 -26.68 -10.54 -8.42
C PRO A 127 -25.31 -10.19 -9.03
N SER A 128 -24.23 -10.29 -8.26
CA SER A 128 -22.86 -9.92 -8.66
C SER A 128 -22.14 -10.96 -9.52
N SER A 129 -22.67 -12.17 -9.65
CA SER A 129 -22.06 -13.25 -10.44
C SER A 129 -22.12 -13.01 -11.95
N LEU A 130 -21.08 -13.46 -12.66
CA LEU A 130 -21.07 -13.54 -14.12
C LEU A 130 -21.62 -14.89 -14.56
N ASN A 131 -22.44 -14.91 -15.61
CA ASN A 131 -22.93 -16.17 -16.16
C ASN A 131 -21.82 -16.92 -16.93
N LEU A 132 -22.03 -18.19 -17.25
CA LEU A 132 -21.02 -19.03 -17.89
C LEU A 132 -20.50 -18.46 -19.23
N PRO A 133 -21.34 -17.97 -20.16
CA PRO A 133 -20.85 -17.28 -21.36
C PRO A 133 -19.95 -16.08 -21.07
N GLN A 134 -20.31 -15.24 -20.09
CA GLN A 134 -19.50 -14.08 -19.68
C GLN A 134 -18.16 -14.52 -19.09
N LEU A 135 -18.15 -15.55 -18.22
CA LEU A 135 -16.92 -16.13 -17.68
C LEU A 135 -16.00 -16.69 -18.76
N GLN A 136 -16.57 -17.39 -19.76
CA GLN A 136 -15.81 -17.91 -20.90
C GLN A 136 -15.21 -16.79 -21.75
N ALA A 137 -15.91 -15.66 -21.90
CA ALA A 137 -15.39 -14.48 -22.57
C ALA A 137 -14.22 -13.86 -21.80
N ILE A 138 -14.34 -13.69 -20.47
CA ILE A 138 -13.25 -13.17 -19.61
C ILE A 138 -12.01 -14.08 -19.66
N ARG A 139 -12.18 -15.40 -19.56
CA ARG A 139 -11.07 -16.38 -19.53
C ARG A 139 -10.24 -16.45 -20.82
N ARG A 140 -10.69 -15.80 -21.90
CA ARG A 140 -9.94 -15.68 -23.16
C ARG A 140 -9.10 -14.41 -23.24
N VAL A 141 -9.35 -13.44 -22.36
CA VAL A 141 -8.64 -12.18 -22.34
C VAL A 141 -7.22 -12.40 -21.83
N THR A 142 -6.25 -11.86 -22.56
CA THR A 142 -4.86 -11.79 -22.10
C THR A 142 -4.36 -10.36 -22.14
N LEU A 143 -3.33 -10.04 -21.34
CA LEU A 143 -2.69 -8.73 -21.41
C LEU A 143 -2.11 -8.44 -22.81
N ALA A 144 -1.60 -9.47 -23.50
CA ALA A 144 -1.16 -9.35 -24.89
C ALA A 144 -2.32 -9.04 -25.85
N GLY A 145 -3.49 -9.66 -25.64
CA GLY A 145 -4.73 -9.35 -26.36
C GLY A 145 -5.16 -7.91 -26.14
N LEU A 146 -5.14 -7.41 -24.89
CA LEU A 146 -5.44 -6.00 -24.61
C LEU A 146 -4.48 -5.06 -25.34
N LEU A 147 -3.17 -5.35 -25.32
CA LEU A 147 -2.17 -4.55 -26.05
C LEU A 147 -2.47 -4.48 -27.56
N CYS A 148 -2.98 -5.57 -28.13
CA CYS A 148 -3.42 -5.63 -29.53
C CYS A 148 -4.73 -4.88 -29.78
N GLU A 149 -5.71 -4.98 -28.88
CA GLU A 149 -6.97 -4.23 -28.95
C GLU A 149 -6.76 -2.72 -28.79
N ALA A 150 -5.71 -2.31 -28.10
CA ALA A 150 -5.24 -0.94 -28.09
C ALA A 150 -4.69 -0.47 -29.45
N LYS A 151 -4.70 -1.30 -30.52
CA LYS A 151 -4.30 -1.06 -31.94
C LYS A 151 -3.16 -0.05 -32.14
N GLY A 152 -2.14 -0.12 -31.30
CA GLY A 152 -0.86 0.60 -31.43
C GLY A 152 0.31 -0.31 -31.79
N VAL A 153 0.03 -1.62 -31.86
CA VAL A 153 0.99 -2.69 -32.13
C VAL A 153 0.34 -3.63 -33.13
N SER A 154 1.10 -4.13 -34.11
CA SER A 154 0.61 -5.09 -35.12
C SER A 154 0.93 -6.54 -34.77
N LYS A 155 1.96 -6.77 -33.93
CA LYS A 155 2.36 -8.08 -33.45
C LYS A 155 2.76 -8.05 -31.99
N ALA A 156 2.29 -9.02 -31.21
CA ALA A 156 2.68 -9.19 -29.81
C ALA A 156 2.97 -10.66 -29.49
N GLN A 157 3.82 -10.90 -28.50
CA GLN A 157 4.01 -12.24 -27.95
C GLN A 157 2.77 -12.64 -27.12
N PRO A 158 2.27 -13.88 -27.22
CA PRO A 158 1.07 -14.31 -26.50
C PRO A 158 1.17 -14.21 -24.98
N LYS A 159 2.36 -14.51 -24.41
CA LYS A 159 2.59 -14.45 -22.96
C LYS A 159 3.32 -13.16 -22.63
N ALA A 160 2.59 -12.12 -22.26
CA ALA A 160 3.12 -10.77 -22.07
C ALA A 160 4.24 -10.71 -21.01
N PHE A 161 4.15 -11.54 -19.96
CA PHE A 161 5.08 -11.60 -18.83
C PHE A 161 6.33 -12.46 -19.08
N ILE A 162 6.37 -13.22 -20.16
CA ILE A 162 7.51 -14.07 -20.52
C ILE A 162 8.28 -13.35 -21.63
N ARG A 163 9.61 -13.49 -21.62
CA ARG A 163 10.43 -12.99 -22.73
C ARG A 163 10.01 -13.60 -24.05
N ASP A 164 10.28 -12.89 -25.12
CA ASP A 164 10.09 -13.40 -26.45
C ASP A 164 11.01 -14.60 -26.68
N ASP A 165 10.45 -15.64 -27.30
CA ASP A 165 11.17 -16.84 -27.67
C ASP A 165 10.67 -17.30 -29.04
N PRO A 166 11.56 -17.59 -30.01
CA PRO A 166 11.14 -17.97 -31.37
C PRO A 166 10.23 -19.21 -31.46
N TYR A 167 10.19 -20.05 -30.42
CA TYR A 167 9.47 -21.31 -30.41
C TYR A 167 8.33 -21.32 -29.38
N LEU A 168 8.58 -20.83 -28.17
CA LEU A 168 7.67 -20.94 -27.02
C LEU A 168 6.82 -19.68 -26.77
N ASN A 169 7.20 -18.53 -27.35
CA ASN A 169 6.52 -17.25 -27.16
C ASN A 169 6.77 -16.28 -28.34
N ALA A 170 6.65 -16.79 -29.57
CA ALA A 170 6.90 -16.01 -30.78
C ALA A 170 5.82 -14.94 -30.97
N ARG A 171 6.19 -13.80 -31.56
CA ARG A 171 5.23 -12.71 -31.83
C ARG A 171 4.24 -13.16 -32.90
N LEU A 172 2.95 -13.11 -32.57
CA LEU A 172 1.83 -13.38 -33.48
C LEU A 172 1.24 -12.07 -34.00
N ASN A 173 0.51 -12.13 -35.11
CA ASN A 173 -0.27 -10.98 -35.55
C ASN A 173 -1.42 -10.73 -34.56
N CYS A 174 -1.76 -9.46 -34.35
CA CYS A 174 -2.77 -9.09 -33.38
C CYS A 174 -4.17 -9.66 -33.69
N GLU A 175 -4.50 -9.98 -34.93
CA GLU A 175 -5.75 -10.66 -35.29
C GLU A 175 -5.85 -12.09 -34.73
N GLN A 176 -4.71 -12.69 -34.37
CA GLN A 176 -4.63 -14.04 -33.80
C GLN A 176 -4.68 -14.05 -32.28
N LEU A 177 -4.53 -12.89 -31.63
CA LEU A 177 -4.62 -12.76 -30.19
C LEU A 177 -6.05 -12.36 -29.84
N SER A 178 -6.73 -13.24 -29.11
CA SER A 178 -8.15 -13.06 -28.80
C SER A 178 -8.37 -11.81 -27.93
N GLY A 179 -9.32 -10.97 -28.34
CA GLY A 179 -9.91 -9.93 -27.52
C GLY A 179 -11.17 -10.42 -26.81
N LEU A 180 -11.75 -9.56 -25.97
CA LEU A 180 -13.04 -9.84 -25.33
C LEU A 180 -14.19 -9.77 -26.35
N ASP A 181 -14.98 -10.84 -26.42
CA ASP A 181 -16.26 -10.87 -27.13
C ASP A 181 -17.39 -10.38 -26.20
N VAL A 182 -17.86 -9.16 -26.46
CA VAL A 182 -18.91 -8.50 -25.67
C VAL A 182 -20.32 -9.05 -25.95
N THR A 183 -20.51 -9.92 -26.95
CA THR A 183 -21.84 -10.48 -27.26
C THR A 183 -22.39 -11.34 -26.12
N ALA A 184 -21.53 -11.84 -25.23
CA ALA A 184 -21.91 -12.51 -23.98
C ALA A 184 -22.69 -11.63 -22.99
N TRP A 185 -22.68 -10.29 -23.18
CA TRP A 185 -23.46 -9.33 -22.38
C TRP A 185 -24.73 -8.83 -23.08
N ARG A 186 -25.16 -9.45 -24.19
CA ARG A 186 -26.46 -9.14 -24.79
C ARG A 186 -27.57 -9.43 -23.79
N ALA A 187 -28.36 -8.41 -23.45
CA ALA A 187 -29.51 -8.52 -22.57
C ALA A 187 -30.80 -8.67 -23.40
N GLU A 188 -31.66 -9.60 -23.01
CA GLU A 188 -33.08 -9.59 -23.40
C GLU A 188 -33.84 -8.60 -22.49
N ALA A 189 -34.96 -8.03 -22.98
CA ALA A 189 -35.73 -7.03 -22.23
C ALA A 189 -36.22 -7.59 -20.87
N PRO A 190 -36.35 -6.75 -19.82
CA PRO A 190 -36.40 -7.25 -18.45
C PRO A 190 -37.76 -7.88 -18.08
N GLU A 191 -37.74 -9.06 -17.46
CA GLU A 191 -38.75 -9.49 -16.49
C GLU A 191 -38.45 -8.85 -15.12
N GLN A 192 -39.50 -8.31 -14.49
CA GLN A 192 -39.44 -7.71 -13.17
C GLN A 192 -39.17 -8.77 -12.10
N VAL A 193 -38.19 -8.53 -11.23
CA VAL A 193 -37.92 -9.35 -10.06
C VAL A 193 -38.33 -8.55 -8.83
N ASP A 194 -39.31 -9.06 -8.09
CA ASP A 194 -39.83 -8.46 -6.85
C ASP A 194 -38.85 -8.63 -5.68
N GLU A 195 -38.63 -7.53 -4.95
CA GLU A 195 -37.81 -7.45 -3.74
C GLU A 195 -38.53 -8.08 -2.53
N VAL A 196 -37.78 -8.83 -1.72
CA VAL A 196 -38.18 -9.22 -0.35
C VAL A 196 -37.16 -8.66 0.62
N LEU A 197 -37.60 -7.70 1.44
CA LEU A 197 -36.88 -7.12 2.57
C LEU A 197 -37.12 -7.97 3.83
N ASP A 198 -36.06 -8.27 4.59
CA ASP A 198 -36.18 -8.64 6.00
C ASP A 198 -35.13 -7.90 6.85
N VAL A 199 -35.55 -7.52 8.06
CA VAL A 199 -34.90 -6.59 8.99
C VAL A 199 -34.70 -7.29 10.33
N GLN A 200 -33.52 -7.14 10.96
CA GLN A 200 -33.22 -7.07 12.41
C GLN A 200 -31.76 -7.46 12.69
N LYS A 201 -31.03 -7.09 13.75
CA LYS A 201 -31.03 -6.10 14.87
C LYS A 201 -29.62 -6.26 15.50
N PRO A 202 -29.08 -5.27 16.24
CA PRO A 202 -27.72 -5.34 16.80
C PRO A 202 -27.64 -6.10 18.14
N ALA A 203 -26.44 -6.62 18.45
CA ALA A 203 -26.07 -7.27 19.72
C ALA A 203 -25.22 -6.32 20.61
N PRO A 204 -25.13 -6.57 21.93
CA PRO A 204 -24.69 -5.61 22.94
C PRO A 204 -23.17 -5.56 23.19
N ALA A 205 -22.73 -4.45 23.79
CA ALA A 205 -21.37 -4.18 24.22
C ALA A 205 -21.10 -4.67 25.64
N GLU A 206 -19.88 -5.16 25.93
CA GLU A 206 -19.41 -5.33 27.31
C GLU A 206 -17.88 -5.41 27.44
N PHE A 207 -17.43 -5.00 28.64
CA PHE A 207 -16.08 -4.94 29.24
C PHE A 207 -15.19 -3.76 28.83
N ALA A 208 -14.43 -3.11 29.72
CA ALA A 208 -14.41 -3.02 31.18
C ALA A 208 -13.56 -1.78 31.56
N GLU A 209 -13.89 -1.17 32.68
CA GLU A 209 -13.30 0.07 33.21
C GLU A 209 -11.77 -0.02 33.42
N LEU A 210 -11.04 0.77 32.65
CA LEU A 210 -9.90 1.51 33.19
C LEU A 210 -10.46 2.78 33.86
N ASP A 211 -9.86 3.18 34.98
CA ASP A 211 -10.27 4.37 35.74
C ASP A 211 -10.47 5.56 34.78
N ALA A 212 -11.73 5.98 34.62
CA ALA A 212 -12.13 7.02 33.67
C ALA A 212 -11.35 8.33 33.88
N SER A 213 -10.83 8.56 35.09
CA SER A 213 -9.99 9.71 35.41
C SER A 213 -8.63 9.68 34.71
N VAL A 214 -8.01 8.50 34.56
CA VAL A 214 -6.69 8.33 33.90
C VAL A 214 -6.83 8.54 32.39
N VAL A 215 -7.90 8.00 31.80
CA VAL A 215 -8.19 8.17 30.37
C VAL A 215 -8.52 9.64 30.06
N ALA A 216 -9.34 10.28 30.89
CA ALA A 216 -9.67 11.71 30.72
C ALA A 216 -8.43 12.61 30.86
N GLU A 217 -7.57 12.38 31.87
CA GLU A 217 -6.33 13.15 32.04
C GLU A 217 -5.38 12.96 30.85
N ALA A 218 -5.23 11.72 30.36
CA ALA A 218 -4.40 11.43 29.20
C ALA A 218 -4.92 12.11 27.92
N ILE A 219 -6.24 12.16 27.73
CA ILE A 219 -6.86 12.83 26.58
C ILE A 219 -6.65 14.36 26.65
N GLU A 220 -6.79 14.98 27.82
CA GLU A 220 -6.54 16.43 27.96
C GLU A 220 -5.06 16.77 27.69
N LYS A 221 -4.12 15.99 28.23
CA LYS A 221 -2.69 16.15 27.90
C LYS A 221 -2.40 15.94 26.42
N ALA A 222 -3.06 14.97 25.79
CA ALA A 222 -2.93 14.72 24.35
C ALA A 222 -3.44 15.90 23.51
N LYS A 223 -4.54 16.57 23.92
CA LYS A 223 -5.04 17.81 23.28
C LYS A 223 -4.02 18.94 23.38
N ASP A 224 -3.41 19.13 24.54
CA ASP A 224 -2.38 20.15 24.75
C ASP A 224 -1.16 19.89 23.85
N GLN A 225 -0.65 18.66 23.83
CA GLN A 225 0.46 18.24 22.95
C GLN A 225 0.12 18.46 21.45
N LEU A 226 -1.11 18.15 21.03
CA LEU A 226 -1.56 18.39 19.66
C LEU A 226 -1.58 19.88 19.31
N ASN A 227 -2.01 20.74 20.24
CA ASN A 227 -2.03 22.19 20.06
C ASN A 227 -0.61 22.78 19.99
N GLU A 228 0.31 22.28 20.81
CA GLU A 228 1.73 22.64 20.74
C GLU A 228 2.35 22.23 19.39
N ARG A 229 2.05 21.02 18.93
CA ARG A 229 2.49 20.54 17.61
C ARG A 229 1.98 21.42 16.47
N LYS A 230 0.69 21.78 16.45
CA LYS A 230 0.12 22.68 15.44
C LYS A 230 0.81 24.05 15.42
N ARG A 231 1.13 24.58 16.61
CA ARG A 231 1.87 25.85 16.75
C ARG A 231 3.29 25.72 16.18
N PHE A 232 3.98 24.62 16.49
CA PHE A 232 5.30 24.33 15.94
C PHE A 232 5.28 24.22 14.41
N GLU A 233 4.32 23.49 13.85
CA GLU A 233 4.18 23.34 12.38
C GLU A 233 3.94 24.70 11.70
N TYR A 234 3.09 25.56 12.28
CA TYR A 234 2.85 26.91 11.77
C TYR A 234 4.11 27.79 11.82
N GLU A 235 4.82 27.83 12.95
CA GLU A 235 6.04 28.63 13.09
C GLU A 235 7.16 28.11 12.18
N SER A 236 7.30 26.79 12.06
CA SER A 236 8.24 26.16 11.13
C SER A 236 7.96 26.57 9.69
N TRP A 237 6.70 26.46 9.25
CA TRP A 237 6.28 26.88 7.92
C TRP A 237 6.47 28.39 7.69
N LYS A 238 6.10 29.24 8.65
CA LYS A 238 6.28 30.69 8.56
C LYS A 238 7.75 31.07 8.37
N ASN A 239 8.66 30.38 9.06
CA ASN A 239 10.09 30.68 9.04
C ASN A 239 10.84 30.04 7.87
N ARG A 240 10.39 28.86 7.38
CA ARG A 240 11.13 28.05 6.40
C ARG A 240 10.40 27.82 5.08
N GLY A 241 9.08 28.03 5.03
CA GLY A 241 8.24 27.70 3.89
C GLY A 241 8.13 26.19 3.63
N GLY A 242 7.67 25.86 2.43
CA GLY A 242 7.71 24.51 1.88
C GLY A 242 8.70 24.41 0.71
N ILE A 243 9.12 23.19 0.38
CA ILE A 243 9.93 22.97 -0.82
C ILE A 243 9.06 23.01 -2.08
N ASP A 244 9.68 23.42 -3.19
CA ASP A 244 9.04 23.39 -4.52
C ASP A 244 8.67 21.94 -4.90
N ALA A 245 7.41 21.72 -5.28
CA ALA A 245 6.90 20.43 -5.74
C ALA A 245 7.62 19.89 -7.00
N LYS A 246 8.21 20.78 -7.81
CA LYS A 246 9.01 20.39 -8.99
C LYS A 246 10.46 20.05 -8.66
N SER A 247 10.93 20.38 -7.46
CA SER A 247 12.26 19.93 -7.00
C SER A 247 12.31 18.39 -6.89
N PRO A 248 13.49 17.75 -6.95
CA PRO A 248 13.60 16.30 -6.77
C PRO A 248 12.91 15.78 -5.50
N ALA A 249 13.08 16.49 -4.38
CA ALA A 249 12.44 16.12 -3.11
C ALA A 249 10.92 16.39 -3.12
N GLY A 250 10.47 17.49 -3.75
CA GLY A 250 9.06 17.78 -3.89
C GLY A 250 8.31 16.77 -4.76
N THR A 251 8.93 16.34 -5.86
CA THR A 251 8.36 15.33 -6.76
C THR A 251 8.27 13.97 -6.05
N ALA A 252 9.32 13.55 -5.33
CA ALA A 252 9.29 12.33 -4.54
C ALA A 252 8.17 12.36 -3.47
N ALA A 253 8.01 13.48 -2.76
CA ALA A 253 6.93 13.65 -1.79
C ALA A 253 5.52 13.66 -2.43
N SER A 254 5.41 14.08 -3.69
CA SER A 254 4.13 14.20 -4.39
C SER A 254 3.55 12.85 -4.83
N PHE A 255 4.39 11.84 -5.05
CA PHE A 255 3.92 10.46 -5.30
C PHE A 255 3.36 9.77 -4.04
N SER A 256 3.49 10.37 -2.86
CA SER A 256 2.84 9.93 -1.61
C SER A 256 1.94 11.03 -1.05
N LYS A 257 1.36 11.86 -1.93
CA LYS A 257 0.53 13.01 -1.53
C LYS A 257 -0.74 12.52 -0.82
N ALA A 258 -0.95 13.06 0.38
CA ALA A 258 -2.21 12.91 1.09
C ALA A 258 -3.35 13.64 0.37
N ASN A 259 -4.50 12.99 0.23
CA ASN A 259 -5.74 13.68 -0.08
C ASN A 259 -6.29 14.35 1.21
N LYS A 260 -7.22 15.29 1.04
CA LYS A 260 -7.79 16.08 2.14
C LYS A 260 -8.41 15.19 3.23
N ASN A 261 -9.10 14.13 2.81
CA ASN A 261 -9.75 13.18 3.70
C ASN A 261 -8.75 12.39 4.56
N ALA A 262 -7.65 11.91 3.98
CA ALA A 262 -6.59 11.26 4.71
C ALA A 262 -5.93 12.19 5.74
N LEU A 263 -5.77 13.49 5.43
CA LEU A 263 -5.27 14.48 6.39
C LEU A 263 -6.24 14.70 7.56
N ILE A 264 -7.55 14.70 7.30
CA ILE A 264 -8.56 14.81 8.37
C ILE A 264 -8.48 13.58 9.29
N ILE A 265 -8.44 12.36 8.72
CA ILE A 265 -8.27 11.11 9.47
C ILE A 265 -6.97 11.17 10.29
N ALA A 266 -5.85 11.57 9.70
CA ALA A 266 -4.57 11.64 10.40
C ALA A 266 -4.58 12.62 11.58
N ASN A 267 -5.23 13.77 11.46
CA ASN A 267 -5.32 14.74 12.56
C ASN A 267 -6.05 14.17 13.78
N THR A 268 -7.09 13.36 13.53
CA THR A 268 -7.82 12.66 14.60
C THR A 268 -7.02 11.50 15.16
N SER A 269 -6.34 10.77 14.29
CA SER A 269 -5.50 9.63 14.62
C SER A 269 -4.31 9.98 15.52
N LEU A 270 -3.71 11.15 15.30
CA LEU A 270 -2.66 11.69 16.17
C LEU A 270 -3.12 11.89 17.61
N LEU A 271 -4.39 12.25 17.84
CA LEU A 271 -4.91 12.36 19.20
C LEU A 271 -4.93 11.00 19.90
N TYR A 272 -5.39 9.95 19.22
CA TYR A 272 -5.37 8.58 19.75
C TYR A 272 -3.95 8.08 20.02
N GLU A 273 -3.00 8.42 19.16
CA GLU A 273 -1.58 8.10 19.36
C GLU A 273 -1.01 8.76 20.62
N LEU A 274 -1.21 10.07 20.78
CA LEU A 274 -0.71 10.83 21.92
C LEU A 274 -1.37 10.37 23.23
N ALA A 275 -2.68 10.11 23.22
CA ALA A 275 -3.38 9.58 24.38
C ALA A 275 -2.89 8.18 24.77
N SER A 276 -2.65 7.30 23.80
CA SER A 276 -2.12 5.95 24.05
C SER A 276 -0.72 5.99 24.68
N ASN A 277 0.13 6.88 24.18
CA ASN A 277 1.46 7.12 24.74
C ASN A 277 1.40 7.63 26.19
N GLU A 278 0.48 8.55 26.50
CA GLU A 278 0.34 9.09 27.85
C GLU A 278 -0.25 8.07 28.84
N ILE A 279 -1.18 7.22 28.39
CA ILE A 279 -1.69 6.11 29.22
C ILE A 279 -0.56 5.14 29.54
N LEU A 280 0.23 4.75 28.53
CA LEU A 280 1.37 3.85 28.72
C LEU A 280 2.44 4.46 29.67
N SER A 281 2.74 5.75 29.50
CA SER A 281 3.68 6.48 30.36
C SER A 281 3.22 6.50 31.83
N THR A 282 1.92 6.77 32.03
CA THR A 282 1.28 6.83 33.35
C THR A 282 1.30 5.45 34.02
N LEU A 283 0.94 4.39 33.31
CA LEU A 283 0.97 3.02 33.84
C LEU A 283 2.39 2.58 34.20
N HIS A 284 3.40 2.92 33.39
CA HIS A 284 4.80 2.69 33.72
C HIS A 284 5.23 3.44 34.99
N SER A 285 4.78 4.68 35.16
CA SER A 285 5.07 5.47 36.37
C SER A 285 4.44 4.86 37.63
N ILE A 286 3.19 4.40 37.55
CA ILE A 286 2.47 3.72 38.64
C ILE A 286 3.18 2.41 39.00
N ARG A 287 3.61 1.62 38.01
CA ARG A 287 4.40 0.40 38.23
C ARG A 287 5.74 0.68 38.89
N ARG A 288 6.48 1.70 38.45
CA ARG A 288 7.75 2.10 39.09
C ARG A 288 7.54 2.50 40.56
N ARG A 289 6.48 3.25 40.85
CA ARG A 289 6.10 3.60 42.23
C ARG A 289 5.71 2.37 43.06
N LYS A 290 4.95 1.42 42.51
CA LYS A 290 4.57 0.17 43.21
C LYS A 290 5.75 -0.79 43.42
N ARG A 291 6.69 -0.89 42.46
CA ARG A 291 7.94 -1.66 42.60
C ARG A 291 8.88 -1.10 43.69
N GLN A 292 8.79 0.18 44.00
CA GLN A 292 9.51 0.77 45.14
C GLN A 292 8.86 0.44 46.50
N VAL A 293 7.65 -0.14 46.52
CA VAL A 293 6.87 -0.37 47.76
C VAL A 293 6.65 -1.86 48.06
N PHE A 294 6.69 -2.76 47.07
CA PHE A 294 6.53 -4.22 47.29
C PHE A 294 7.50 -5.08 46.46
N ASP A 295 7.94 -6.18 47.06
CA ASP A 295 8.93 -7.15 46.56
C ASP A 295 8.45 -7.99 45.36
N ASN A 296 9.42 -8.57 44.65
CA ASN A 296 9.44 -8.92 43.22
C ASN A 296 8.58 -10.14 42.81
N ASN A 297 7.31 -9.95 42.44
CA ASN A 297 6.60 -10.96 41.63
C ASN A 297 5.37 -10.43 40.88
N LEU A 298 5.57 -9.48 39.95
CA LEU A 298 4.53 -9.15 38.96
C LEU A 298 5.13 -9.17 37.55
N GLY A 299 4.71 -10.17 36.77
CA GLY A 299 5.20 -10.51 35.44
C GLY A 299 5.11 -9.36 34.44
N SER A 300 6.03 -9.38 33.48
CA SER A 300 6.04 -8.49 32.33
C SER A 300 4.80 -8.75 31.48
N PHE A 301 4.00 -7.72 31.22
CA PHE A 301 3.06 -7.79 30.10
C PHE A 301 3.91 -7.72 28.83
N GLY A 302 3.75 -8.68 27.92
CA GLY A 302 4.27 -8.53 26.56
C GLY A 302 3.60 -7.34 25.91
N GLY A 303 4.32 -6.60 25.04
CA GLY A 303 3.75 -5.45 24.33
C GLY A 303 2.46 -5.80 23.57
N ASP A 304 2.35 -7.04 23.11
CA ASP A 304 1.20 -7.57 22.35
C ASP A 304 -0.11 -7.62 23.17
N ASP A 305 -0.06 -7.97 24.47
CA ASP A 305 -1.25 -8.03 25.33
C ASP A 305 -1.78 -6.64 25.69
N PHE A 306 -0.89 -5.65 25.75
CA PHE A 306 -1.24 -4.28 26.13
C PHE A 306 -1.91 -3.51 24.99
N GLY A 307 -1.41 -3.64 23.76
CA GLY A 307 -2.02 -3.00 22.58
C GLY A 307 -3.47 -3.45 22.36
N ASN A 308 -3.73 -4.75 22.49
CA ASN A 308 -5.08 -5.31 22.36
C ASN A 308 -6.04 -4.81 23.45
N ALA A 309 -5.57 -4.64 24.68
CA ALA A 309 -6.38 -4.13 25.79
C ALA A 309 -6.72 -2.62 25.66
N LEU A 310 -5.88 -1.83 24.99
CA LEU A 310 -6.17 -0.42 24.71
C LEU A 310 -7.23 -0.24 23.61
N GLN A 311 -7.21 -1.09 22.59
CA GLN A 311 -8.15 -1.02 21.47
C GLN A 311 -9.61 -1.27 21.88
N THR A 312 -9.84 -1.96 23.00
CA THR A 312 -11.20 -2.23 23.54
C THR A 312 -11.81 -1.05 24.32
N ILE A 313 -11.06 0.01 24.58
CA ILE A 313 -11.54 1.17 25.35
C ILE A 313 -12.29 2.13 24.43
N ASP A 314 -13.60 2.28 24.65
CA ASP A 314 -14.39 3.30 23.96
C ASP A 314 -14.11 4.69 24.53
N VAL A 315 -13.29 5.45 23.81
CA VAL A 315 -12.93 6.83 24.15
C VAL A 315 -13.84 7.87 23.49
N ASN A 316 -14.80 7.47 22.65
CA ASN A 316 -15.67 8.41 21.93
C ASN A 316 -16.44 9.34 22.88
N GLN A 317 -16.71 8.86 24.09
CA GLN A 317 -17.38 9.58 25.19
C GLN A 317 -16.60 10.81 25.66
N PHE A 318 -15.27 10.80 25.51
CA PHE A 318 -14.36 11.88 25.95
C PHE A 318 -13.96 12.82 24.80
N ILE A 319 -14.35 12.49 23.57
CA ILE A 319 -13.97 13.20 22.34
C ILE A 319 -15.17 13.99 21.77
N THR A 320 -16.29 14.07 22.52
CA THR A 320 -17.47 14.85 22.11
C THR A 320 -17.13 16.32 21.88
N GLY A 321 -17.37 16.81 20.65
CA GLY A 321 -17.32 18.23 20.31
C GLY A 321 -16.35 18.63 19.19
N SER A 322 -15.54 17.74 18.62
CA SER A 322 -14.71 18.07 17.43
C SER A 322 -14.29 16.91 16.53
N ILE A 323 -14.63 15.65 16.86
CA ILE A 323 -14.17 14.46 16.12
C ILE A 323 -15.26 13.37 16.14
N SER A 324 -16.39 13.61 15.46
CA SER A 324 -17.31 12.53 15.07
C SER A 324 -16.68 11.68 13.96
N PRO A 325 -17.16 10.44 13.69
CA PRO A 325 -16.75 9.70 12.51
C PRO A 325 -16.87 10.63 11.31
N ILE A 326 -15.71 10.86 10.68
CA ILE A 326 -15.53 11.93 9.71
C ILE A 326 -16.56 11.68 8.62
N ASN A 327 -17.53 12.59 8.47
CA ASN A 327 -18.41 12.57 7.31
C ASN A 327 -17.55 13.04 6.11
N LEU A 328 -16.84 12.07 5.53
CA LEU A 328 -15.86 12.23 4.47
C LEU A 328 -16.60 12.71 3.21
N GLU A 329 -16.71 14.02 3.05
CA GLU A 329 -17.35 14.66 1.89
C GLU A 329 -18.66 13.96 1.46
N PRO A 330 -19.78 14.13 2.20
CA PRO A 330 -21.07 13.46 1.90
C PRO A 330 -21.58 13.73 0.48
N GLN A 331 -21.10 14.80 -0.17
CA GLN A 331 -21.36 15.09 -1.58
C GLN A 331 -20.75 14.06 -2.56
N CYS A 332 -19.73 13.33 -2.14
CA CYS A 332 -19.06 12.31 -2.93
C CYS A 332 -19.76 10.97 -2.81
N GLU A 333 -19.99 10.51 -1.57
CA GLU A 333 -20.69 9.26 -1.24
C GLU A 333 -21.40 9.36 0.12
N ASN A 334 -22.53 8.65 0.28
CA ASN A 334 -23.24 8.53 1.55
C ASN A 334 -22.87 7.20 2.23
N LEU A 335 -21.83 7.22 3.06
CA LEU A 335 -21.33 6.03 3.78
C LEU A 335 -22.27 5.58 4.92
N GLU A 336 -23.23 6.42 5.33
CA GLU A 336 -24.22 6.07 6.36
C GLU A 336 -25.43 5.31 5.78
N ALA A 337 -25.54 5.23 4.45
CA ALA A 337 -26.63 4.51 3.80
C ALA A 337 -26.49 2.99 4.02
N PRO A 338 -27.61 2.27 4.26
CA PRO A 338 -27.60 0.81 4.32
C PRO A 338 -27.03 0.20 3.04
N CYS A 339 -26.31 -0.91 3.19
CA CYS A 339 -25.77 -1.64 2.05
C CYS A 339 -26.88 -2.18 1.15
N ASP A 340 -26.84 -1.79 -0.13
CA ASP A 340 -27.70 -2.36 -1.17
C ASP A 340 -27.24 -3.80 -1.50
N THR A 341 -28.08 -4.78 -1.17
CA THR A 341 -27.82 -6.20 -1.44
C THR A 341 -28.26 -6.64 -2.84
N ALA A 342 -29.07 -5.82 -3.52
CA ALA A 342 -29.62 -6.09 -4.84
C ALA A 342 -28.78 -5.50 -5.99
N THR A 343 -27.84 -4.59 -5.70
CA THR A 343 -26.93 -4.09 -6.73
C THR A 343 -25.89 -5.13 -7.16
N PRO A 344 -25.71 -5.35 -8.49
CA PRO A 344 -24.65 -6.20 -9.02
C PRO A 344 -23.30 -5.46 -9.07
N TYR A 345 -23.24 -4.17 -8.75
CA TYR A 345 -22.08 -3.30 -8.92
C TYR A 345 -21.41 -2.97 -7.59
N ARG A 346 -20.07 -2.84 -7.65
CA ARG A 346 -19.24 -2.36 -6.54
C ARG A 346 -19.40 -0.86 -6.39
N THR A 347 -19.36 -0.34 -5.17
CA THR A 347 -19.12 1.08 -4.92
C THR A 347 -17.71 1.48 -5.38
N LEU A 348 -17.41 2.77 -5.53
CA LEU A 348 -16.05 3.23 -5.88
C LEU A 348 -15.12 3.27 -4.66
N THR A 349 -15.67 3.44 -3.46
CA THR A 349 -14.94 3.34 -2.19
C THR A 349 -14.71 1.91 -1.72
N GLY A 350 -15.34 0.90 -2.32
CA GLY A 350 -15.31 -0.47 -1.81
C GLY A 350 -16.21 -0.70 -0.58
N HIS A 351 -16.87 0.34 -0.07
CA HIS A 351 -17.88 0.25 0.98
C HIS A 351 -18.98 -0.77 0.60
N CYS A 352 -19.47 -1.55 1.56
CA CYS A 352 -20.48 -2.60 1.35
C CYS A 352 -20.04 -3.76 0.44
N ASN A 353 -18.73 -3.97 0.24
CA ASN A 353 -18.26 -5.25 -0.27
C ASN A 353 -18.62 -6.37 0.72
N ASN A 354 -18.23 -6.19 1.98
CA ASN A 354 -18.68 -7.04 3.09
C ASN A 354 -19.98 -6.48 3.70
N LEU A 355 -21.08 -7.22 3.55
CA LEU A 355 -22.41 -6.76 3.99
C LEU A 355 -22.60 -6.76 5.52
N ARG A 356 -21.74 -7.45 6.27
CA ARG A 356 -21.80 -7.48 7.75
C ARG A 356 -20.95 -6.38 8.38
N ASN A 357 -19.82 -6.07 7.76
CA ASN A 357 -18.92 -5.00 8.17
C ASN A 357 -18.53 -4.20 6.93
N ALA A 358 -19.34 -3.18 6.65
CA ALA A 358 -19.31 -2.42 5.40
C ALA A 358 -17.99 -1.67 5.15
N GLU A 359 -17.20 -1.45 6.21
CA GLU A 359 -15.93 -0.74 6.16
C GLU A 359 -14.74 -1.63 5.78
N LEU A 360 -14.89 -2.97 5.79
CA LEU A 360 -13.77 -3.86 5.47
C LEU A 360 -13.33 -3.70 4.01
N GLY A 361 -12.09 -3.25 3.83
CA GLY A 361 -11.46 -3.08 2.53
C GLY A 361 -11.86 -1.80 1.80
N GLN A 362 -12.65 -0.92 2.43
CA GLN A 362 -12.97 0.37 1.84
C GLN A 362 -11.74 1.29 1.79
N SER A 363 -11.74 2.26 0.87
CA SER A 363 -10.72 3.30 0.79
C SER A 363 -10.66 4.16 2.06
N LEU A 364 -9.50 4.77 2.31
CA LEU A 364 -9.29 5.63 3.49
C LEU A 364 -9.44 4.90 4.84
N THR A 365 -9.07 3.61 4.88
CA THR A 365 -8.98 2.81 6.12
C THR A 365 -7.54 2.42 6.43
N VAL A 366 -7.31 1.77 7.57
CA VAL A 366 -5.99 1.27 7.96
C VAL A 366 -5.69 -0.09 7.33
N PHE A 367 -4.40 -0.40 7.16
CA PHE A 367 -3.98 -1.73 6.72
C PHE A 367 -4.38 -2.82 7.72
N ALA A 368 -4.79 -3.99 7.21
CA ALA A 368 -4.89 -5.19 8.01
C ALA A 368 -3.48 -5.71 8.35
N ARG A 369 -3.30 -6.16 9.59
CA ARG A 369 -2.04 -6.69 10.11
C ARG A 369 -2.05 -8.22 10.07
N LEU A 370 -1.14 -8.84 9.31
CA LEU A 370 -0.88 -10.29 9.41
C LEU A 370 -0.17 -10.66 10.71
N LEU A 371 0.61 -9.73 11.26
CA LEU A 371 1.31 -9.83 12.53
C LEU A 371 1.19 -8.51 13.27
N PRO A 372 1.10 -8.51 14.61
CA PRO A 372 1.07 -7.29 15.41
C PRO A 372 2.26 -6.35 15.11
N PRO A 373 2.07 -5.02 15.12
CA PRO A 373 3.15 -4.08 14.89
C PRO A 373 4.18 -4.06 16.02
N VAL A 374 5.44 -3.79 15.69
CA VAL A 374 6.56 -3.68 16.63
C VAL A 374 7.16 -2.28 16.55
N TYR A 375 6.87 -1.46 17.55
CA TYR A 375 7.42 -0.11 17.77
C TYR A 375 8.35 -0.11 18.99
N ASP A 376 9.37 0.76 19.00
CA ASP A 376 10.37 0.82 20.09
C ASP A 376 9.71 1.17 21.45
N ASP A 377 8.64 1.97 21.43
CA ASP A 377 7.83 2.32 22.60
C ASP A 377 6.53 1.49 22.72
N GLY A 378 6.31 0.54 21.81
CA GLY A 378 5.08 -0.25 21.71
C GLY A 378 3.87 0.50 21.12
N ILE A 379 4.01 1.78 20.77
CA ILE A 379 2.90 2.60 20.27
C ILE A 379 3.22 3.19 18.89
N SER A 380 4.24 4.04 18.77
CA SER A 380 4.49 4.75 17.52
C SER A 380 5.92 5.09 17.20
N GLN A 381 6.88 4.94 18.12
CA GLN A 381 8.29 5.23 17.83
C GLN A 381 8.84 4.18 16.85
N PRO A 382 9.26 4.61 15.63
CA PRO A 382 9.79 3.70 14.62
C PRO A 382 10.88 2.79 15.17
N ARG A 383 10.92 1.54 14.70
CA ARG A 383 11.92 0.59 15.19
C ARG A 383 13.33 1.10 14.91
N SER A 384 14.12 1.30 15.95
CA SER A 384 15.49 1.83 15.86
C SER A 384 16.48 1.15 16.81
N THR A 385 15.97 0.40 17.78
CA THR A 385 16.75 -0.27 18.82
C THR A 385 16.85 -1.77 18.53
N SER A 386 18.06 -2.31 18.60
CA SER A 386 18.36 -3.73 18.49
C SER A 386 17.92 -4.47 19.77
N VAL A 387 17.57 -5.76 19.65
CA VAL A 387 17.33 -6.61 20.82
C VAL A 387 18.53 -6.71 21.78
N ALA A 388 19.74 -6.40 21.32
CA ALA A 388 20.95 -6.31 22.12
C ALA A 388 21.12 -4.95 22.84
N GLY A 389 20.18 -4.01 22.67
CA GLY A 389 20.20 -2.66 23.25
C GLY A 389 20.99 -1.62 22.45
N GLY A 390 21.59 -2.01 21.33
CA GLY A 390 22.26 -1.11 20.38
C GLY A 390 21.31 -0.45 19.40
N THR A 391 21.85 0.31 18.44
CA THR A 391 21.08 0.85 17.31
C THR A 391 20.97 -0.17 16.18
N LEU A 392 19.81 -0.27 15.53
CA LEU A 392 19.67 -1.06 14.31
C LEU A 392 20.59 -0.55 13.19
N PRO A 393 21.03 -1.43 12.27
CA PRO A 393 21.93 -1.03 11.20
C PRO A 393 21.31 0.01 10.28
N ASN A 394 22.15 0.89 9.72
CA ASN A 394 21.71 1.96 8.84
C ASN A 394 21.06 1.38 7.55
N PRO A 395 19.87 1.83 7.12
CA PRO A 395 19.19 1.32 5.93
C PRO A 395 20.01 1.41 4.64
N ARG A 396 20.84 2.46 4.48
CA ARG A 396 21.73 2.61 3.32
C ARG A 396 22.86 1.61 3.35
N THR A 397 23.46 1.36 4.52
CA THR A 397 24.49 0.32 4.69
C THR A 397 23.93 -1.07 4.35
N ILE A 398 22.72 -1.38 4.82
CA ILE A 398 22.07 -2.65 4.49
C ILE A 398 21.87 -2.72 2.97
N SER A 399 21.22 -1.70 2.39
CA SER A 399 20.85 -1.71 0.98
C SER A 399 22.04 -1.84 0.04
N SER A 400 23.18 -1.23 0.35
CA SER A 400 24.37 -1.31 -0.51
C SER A 400 25.04 -2.69 -0.48
N LEU A 401 24.76 -3.51 0.53
CA LEU A 401 25.34 -4.85 0.70
C LEU A 401 24.40 -5.97 0.22
N ILE A 402 23.09 -5.85 0.46
CA ILE A 402 22.14 -6.92 0.13
C ILE A 402 21.53 -6.80 -1.28
N HIS A 403 21.53 -5.58 -1.84
CA HIS A 403 20.94 -5.29 -3.14
C HIS A 403 21.93 -4.46 -3.98
N PRO A 404 23.06 -5.08 -4.39
CA PRO A 404 23.99 -4.43 -5.30
C PRO A 404 23.31 -4.20 -6.65
N ASP A 405 23.54 -3.03 -7.25
CA ASP A 405 22.98 -2.70 -8.56
C ASP A 405 23.82 -3.34 -9.67
N ILE A 406 23.56 -4.62 -9.88
CA ILE A 406 24.18 -5.39 -10.94
C ILE A 406 23.12 -5.54 -12.03
N SER A 407 23.45 -5.09 -13.23
CA SER A 407 22.62 -5.35 -14.42
C SER A 407 22.60 -6.84 -14.71
N ASN A 408 21.60 -7.52 -14.14
CA ASN A 408 21.33 -8.93 -14.34
C ASN A 408 19.92 -9.07 -14.90
N LEU A 409 19.80 -8.90 -16.22
CA LEU A 409 18.52 -8.99 -16.90
C LEU A 409 17.95 -10.40 -16.73
N HIS A 410 16.71 -10.48 -16.23
CA HIS A 410 16.02 -11.76 -16.10
C HIS A 410 15.93 -12.45 -17.48
N THR A 411 16.33 -13.71 -17.56
CA THR A 411 16.38 -14.47 -18.84
C THR A 411 15.03 -15.06 -19.25
N ARG A 412 14.08 -15.12 -18.32
CA ARG A 412 12.75 -15.72 -18.54
C ARG A 412 11.60 -14.71 -18.60
N TYR A 413 11.69 -13.59 -17.91
CA TYR A 413 10.56 -12.68 -17.68
C TYR A 413 10.79 -11.35 -18.40
N SER A 414 9.73 -10.82 -18.99
CA SER A 414 9.78 -9.53 -19.67
C SER A 414 9.69 -8.38 -18.66
N LEU A 415 10.00 -7.16 -19.10
CA LEU A 415 9.81 -5.94 -18.30
C LEU A 415 8.35 -5.73 -17.86
N MET A 416 7.39 -6.37 -18.55
CA MET A 416 5.97 -6.29 -18.19
C MET A 416 5.68 -6.85 -16.80
N VAL A 417 6.50 -7.77 -16.27
CA VAL A 417 6.34 -8.24 -14.88
C VAL A 417 6.51 -7.08 -13.90
N MET A 418 7.58 -6.29 -14.03
CA MET A 418 7.78 -5.11 -13.19
C MET A 418 6.68 -4.07 -13.43
N GLN A 419 6.37 -3.78 -14.70
CA GLN A 419 5.41 -2.73 -15.03
C GLN A 419 4.00 -3.03 -14.51
N TYR A 420 3.55 -4.28 -14.64
CA TYR A 420 2.24 -4.71 -14.15
C TYR A 420 2.23 -4.82 -12.63
N ALA A 421 3.34 -5.20 -11.99
CA ALA A 421 3.44 -5.20 -10.53
C ALA A 421 3.21 -3.80 -9.96
N GLN A 422 3.83 -2.76 -10.54
CA GLN A 422 3.59 -1.37 -10.13
C GLN A 422 2.14 -0.94 -10.40
N PHE A 423 1.59 -1.27 -11.58
CA PHE A 423 0.21 -0.95 -11.92
C PHE A 423 -0.82 -1.64 -11.01
N LEU A 424 -0.52 -2.86 -10.55
CA LEU A 424 -1.34 -3.63 -9.62
C LEU A 424 -1.22 -3.10 -8.18
N ASP A 425 -0.01 -2.74 -7.74
CA ASP A 425 0.21 -2.07 -6.46
C ASP A 425 -0.63 -0.80 -6.35
N HIS A 426 -0.73 -0.03 -7.44
CA HIS A 426 -1.53 1.19 -7.46
C HIS A 426 -3.05 0.95 -7.41
N ASP A 427 -3.53 -0.28 -7.63
CA ASP A 427 -4.92 -0.68 -7.36
C ASP A 427 -5.15 -0.91 -5.85
N LEU A 428 -4.14 -1.49 -5.18
CA LEU A 428 -4.27 -2.05 -3.84
C LEU A 428 -3.86 -1.07 -2.74
N THR A 429 -2.82 -0.27 -2.97
CA THR A 429 -2.19 0.49 -1.90
C THR A 429 -1.77 1.90 -2.31
N MET A 430 -2.06 2.85 -1.42
CA MET A 430 -1.51 4.20 -1.44
C MET A 430 -1.33 4.65 0.00
N THR A 431 -0.09 4.67 0.48
CA THR A 431 0.24 5.19 1.82
C THR A 431 0.70 6.65 1.73
N PRO A 432 -0.13 7.61 2.16
CA PRO A 432 0.24 9.02 2.11
C PRO A 432 1.22 9.40 3.21
N ILE A 433 1.95 10.50 3.00
CA ILE A 433 2.83 11.13 4.00
C ILE A 433 2.25 12.44 4.52
N HIS A 434 2.75 12.87 5.69
CA HIS A 434 2.37 14.14 6.31
C HIS A 434 2.64 15.36 5.42
N LYS A 435 1.77 16.36 5.54
CA LYS A 435 1.91 17.69 4.94
C LYS A 435 2.18 18.70 6.04
N GLY A 436 2.93 19.76 5.71
CA GLY A 436 3.08 20.92 6.57
C GLY A 436 1.85 21.83 6.50
N PHE A 437 1.93 22.95 7.20
CA PHE A 437 0.89 23.98 7.20
C PHE A 437 0.55 24.43 5.76
N HIS A 438 -0.74 24.68 5.48
CA HIS A 438 -1.24 24.99 4.12
C HIS A 438 -0.82 23.98 3.04
N GLU A 439 -0.80 22.68 3.37
CA GLU A 439 -0.40 21.59 2.46
C GLU A 439 1.02 21.72 1.88
N SER A 440 1.88 22.51 2.54
CA SER A 440 3.28 22.66 2.16
C SER A 440 4.03 21.32 2.27
N ILE A 441 5.11 21.17 1.50
CA ILE A 441 5.97 19.99 1.55
C ILE A 441 7.14 20.29 2.50
N PRO A 442 7.23 19.63 3.68
CA PRO A 442 8.33 19.87 4.62
C PRO A 442 9.65 19.31 4.09
N SER A 443 10.75 20.03 4.32
CA SER A 443 12.10 19.58 3.94
C SER A 443 12.72 18.68 5.01
N CYS A 444 12.45 17.38 4.96
CA CYS A 444 13.01 16.43 5.93
C CYS A 444 14.47 16.02 5.65
N ARG A 445 15.23 16.81 4.90
CA ARG A 445 16.61 16.43 4.50
C ARG A 445 17.65 16.62 5.60
N SER A 446 17.49 17.65 6.44
CA SER A 446 18.40 17.86 7.57
C SER A 446 18.22 16.74 8.59
N CYS A 447 19.31 16.25 9.17
CA CYS A 447 19.26 15.21 10.21
C CYS A 447 18.52 15.66 11.47
N ASP A 448 18.46 16.97 11.74
CA ASP A 448 17.72 17.56 12.87
C ASP A 448 16.27 17.95 12.52
N SER A 449 15.82 17.67 11.29
CA SER A 449 14.47 17.99 10.80
C SER A 449 13.31 17.49 11.66
N PRO A 450 13.40 16.38 12.43
CA PRO A 450 12.36 16.02 13.40
C PRO A 450 12.09 17.12 14.44
N ARG A 451 13.11 17.91 14.78
CA ARG A 451 13.04 18.99 15.79
C ARG A 451 12.92 20.37 15.17
N THR A 452 13.40 20.55 13.94
CA THR A 452 13.56 21.88 13.33
C THR A 452 12.58 22.15 12.20
N VAL A 453 11.96 21.11 11.62
CA VAL A 453 11.09 21.22 10.44
C VAL A 453 9.72 20.64 10.73
N HIS A 454 9.62 19.36 11.08
CA HIS A 454 8.36 18.67 11.32
C HIS A 454 8.60 17.43 12.20
N PRO A 455 7.79 17.17 13.25
CA PRO A 455 7.99 16.02 14.16
C PRO A 455 7.92 14.65 13.48
N GLU A 456 7.22 14.58 12.34
CA GLU A 456 7.11 13.36 11.52
C GLU A 456 8.23 13.24 10.48
N CYS A 457 9.18 14.17 10.41
CA CYS A 457 10.42 13.87 9.71
C CYS A 457 11.14 12.75 10.47
N ASN A 458 11.66 11.75 9.76
CA ASN A 458 12.46 10.68 10.33
C ASN A 458 13.64 10.32 9.41
N PRO A 459 14.53 11.30 9.14
CA PRO A 459 15.66 11.11 8.25
C PRO A 459 16.66 10.13 8.84
N PHE A 460 17.42 9.45 7.97
CA PHE A 460 18.53 8.60 8.39
C PHE A 460 19.84 9.07 7.75
N PRO A 461 20.96 9.03 8.49
CA PRO A 461 22.21 9.61 8.03
C PRO A 461 22.82 8.83 6.86
N VAL A 462 23.56 9.54 6.01
CA VAL A 462 24.51 8.91 5.11
C VAL A 462 25.56 8.19 5.96
N PRO A 463 25.83 6.89 5.73
CA PRO A 463 26.81 6.17 6.52
C PRO A 463 28.25 6.66 6.19
N PRO A 464 29.19 6.58 7.14
CA PRO A 464 30.58 6.91 6.87
C PRO A 464 31.14 6.05 5.74
N ARG A 465 31.94 6.66 4.86
CA ARG A 465 32.52 6.00 3.68
C ARG A 465 31.48 5.44 2.70
N ASP A 466 30.28 6.03 2.64
CA ASP A 466 29.39 5.80 1.49
C ASP A 466 30.12 6.20 0.21
N HIS A 467 30.05 5.34 -0.80
CA HIS A 467 30.77 5.46 -2.05
C HIS A 467 30.21 6.58 -2.95
N TYR A 468 28.93 6.92 -2.79
CA TYR A 468 28.21 7.84 -3.67
C TYR A 468 27.90 9.16 -2.97
N TYR A 469 27.35 9.08 -1.76
CA TYR A 469 26.95 10.25 -1.00
C TYR A 469 28.06 10.70 -0.07
N PRO A 470 28.45 11.98 -0.07
CA PRO A 470 29.38 12.46 0.94
C PRO A 470 28.71 12.42 2.32
N GLU A 471 29.49 12.13 3.36
CA GLU A 471 28.96 12.10 4.73
C GLU A 471 28.53 13.50 5.20
N LEU A 472 29.26 14.52 4.75
CA LEU A 472 29.05 15.91 5.10
C LEU A 472 28.72 16.73 3.85
N ASN A 473 27.88 17.74 4.01
CA ASN A 473 27.65 18.74 3.01
C ASN A 473 28.95 19.55 2.83
N VAL A 474 29.49 19.57 1.61
CA VAL A 474 30.76 20.25 1.30
C VAL A 474 30.76 21.75 1.58
N THR A 475 29.59 22.39 1.59
CA THR A 475 29.46 23.84 1.81
C THR A 475 29.18 24.17 3.27
N SER A 476 28.25 23.46 3.91
CA SER A 476 27.84 23.77 5.29
C SER A 476 28.61 22.99 6.37
N GLY A 477 29.30 21.91 6.02
CA GLY A 477 29.93 20.99 6.98
C GLY A 477 28.93 20.16 7.79
N GLU A 478 27.63 20.33 7.57
CA GLU A 478 26.58 19.58 8.26
C GLU A 478 26.49 18.15 7.73
N ARG A 479 26.08 17.23 8.61
CA ARG A 479 25.88 15.82 8.23
C ARG A 479 24.74 15.69 7.23
N LEU A 480 24.97 14.92 6.17
CA LEU A 480 23.93 14.61 5.21
C LEU A 480 23.05 13.46 5.70
N CYS A 481 21.75 13.61 5.50
CA CYS A 481 20.76 12.58 5.72
C CYS A 481 19.91 12.36 4.47
N PHE A 482 19.38 11.16 4.35
CA PHE A 482 18.33 10.83 3.40
C PHE A 482 16.99 11.35 3.93
N PRO A 483 16.27 12.16 3.13
CA PRO A 483 15.00 12.71 3.57
C PRO A 483 13.96 11.60 3.68
N PHE A 484 13.25 11.58 4.79
CA PHE A 484 12.15 10.65 5.01
C PHE A 484 11.09 11.33 5.86
N MET A 485 9.84 11.28 5.39
CA MET A 485 8.66 11.73 6.12
C MET A 485 7.84 10.50 6.46
N ARG A 486 7.43 10.37 7.72
CA ARG A 486 6.63 9.24 8.18
C ARG A 486 5.27 9.19 7.47
N SER A 487 4.76 7.98 7.32
CA SER A 487 3.43 7.75 6.76
C SER A 487 2.32 8.28 7.68
N LEU A 488 1.19 8.71 7.10
CA LEU A 488 0.06 9.22 7.89
C LEU A 488 -0.51 8.13 8.82
N PRO A 489 -0.75 8.44 10.11
CA PRO A 489 -1.49 7.57 11.00
C PRO A 489 -2.98 7.58 10.62
N GLY A 490 -3.66 6.46 10.83
CA GLY A 490 -5.06 6.24 10.46
C GLY A 490 -5.90 5.58 11.54
N GLN A 491 -5.28 5.10 12.62
CA GLN A 491 -5.99 4.44 13.73
C GLN A 491 -7.12 5.32 14.28
N GLN A 492 -8.26 4.69 14.56
CA GLN A 492 -9.47 5.31 15.11
C GLN A 492 -9.77 4.83 16.55
N SER A 493 -8.81 4.15 17.16
CA SER A 493 -8.88 3.64 18.53
C SER A 493 -7.54 3.88 19.22
N LEU A 494 -7.53 3.81 20.55
CA LEU A 494 -6.28 3.73 21.31
C LEU A 494 -5.51 2.46 20.93
N GLY A 495 -4.18 2.51 21.05
CA GLY A 495 -3.29 1.42 20.70
C GLY A 495 -2.15 1.84 19.75
N PRO A 496 -1.46 0.86 19.16
CA PRO A 496 -0.36 1.12 18.24
C PRO A 496 -0.77 1.92 17.01
N ARG A 497 0.19 2.66 16.45
CA ARG A 497 0.01 3.45 15.22
C ARG A 497 -0.26 2.53 14.04
N GLU A 498 -1.29 2.87 13.28
CA GLU A 498 -1.65 2.19 12.03
C GLU A 498 -1.64 3.17 10.87
N GLN A 499 -1.20 2.74 9.69
CA GLN A 499 -1.05 3.63 8.54
C GLN A 499 -2.29 3.59 7.65
N ILE A 500 -2.65 4.73 7.07
CA ILE A 500 -3.77 4.85 6.13
C ILE A 500 -3.40 4.19 4.80
N ASN A 501 -4.34 3.42 4.25
CA ASN A 501 -4.44 3.14 2.83
C ASN A 501 -5.50 4.06 2.20
N GLN A 502 -5.09 4.94 1.28
CA GLN A 502 -6.05 5.80 0.58
C GLN A 502 -6.83 5.07 -0.49
N ASN A 503 -6.29 3.98 -1.04
CA ASN A 503 -6.96 3.22 -2.08
C ASN A 503 -7.88 2.16 -1.47
N THR A 504 -8.78 1.60 -2.28
CA THR A 504 -9.55 0.42 -1.90
C THR A 504 -8.60 -0.77 -1.72
N ALA A 505 -8.95 -1.73 -0.87
CA ALA A 505 -8.12 -2.92 -0.68
C ALA A 505 -8.32 -3.99 -1.77
N PHE A 506 -9.34 -3.84 -2.62
CA PHE A 506 -9.74 -4.85 -3.60
C PHE A 506 -8.98 -4.69 -4.92
N LEU A 507 -8.96 -5.76 -5.71
CA LEU A 507 -8.60 -5.66 -7.13
C LEU A 507 -9.83 -5.23 -7.94
N ASP A 508 -10.18 -3.96 -7.84
CA ASP A 508 -11.38 -3.35 -8.42
C ASP A 508 -11.06 -2.27 -9.46
N ALA A 509 -9.82 -2.27 -9.96
CA ALA A 509 -9.33 -1.34 -10.96
C ALA A 509 -9.45 0.14 -10.52
N SER A 510 -9.34 0.42 -9.22
CA SER A 510 -9.40 1.78 -8.65
C SER A 510 -8.32 2.70 -9.22
N GLN A 511 -7.17 2.16 -9.65
CA GLN A 511 -6.14 2.93 -10.36
C GLN A 511 -6.59 3.47 -11.73
N ILE A 512 -7.71 2.95 -12.27
CA ILE A 512 -8.39 3.45 -13.47
C ILE A 512 -9.61 4.29 -13.11
N TYR A 513 -10.42 3.87 -12.14
CA TYR A 513 -11.74 4.44 -11.87
C TYR A 513 -11.80 5.44 -10.70
N GLY A 514 -10.75 5.49 -9.88
CA GLY A 514 -10.69 6.28 -8.65
C GLY A 514 -11.19 5.51 -7.44
N GLU A 515 -10.80 6.00 -6.26
CA GLU A 515 -11.07 5.42 -4.94
C GLU A 515 -12.35 5.97 -4.29
N ASN A 516 -13.07 6.87 -4.96
CA ASN A 516 -14.33 7.44 -4.51
C ASN A 516 -15.17 8.04 -5.66
N GLY A 517 -16.45 8.27 -5.38
CA GLY A 517 -17.40 8.86 -6.33
C GLY A 517 -17.02 10.21 -6.92
N CYS A 518 -16.27 11.06 -6.22
CA CYS A 518 -15.85 12.36 -6.74
C CYS A 518 -14.74 12.24 -7.79
N VAL A 519 -13.73 11.41 -7.55
CA VAL A 519 -12.68 11.10 -8.53
C VAL A 519 -13.31 10.39 -9.73
N GLY A 520 -14.17 9.39 -9.48
CA GLY A 520 -14.91 8.70 -10.54
C GLY A 520 -15.70 9.67 -11.43
N LYS A 521 -16.47 10.61 -10.85
CA LYS A 521 -17.22 11.64 -11.60
C LYS A 521 -16.31 12.51 -12.49
N GLN A 522 -15.11 12.86 -12.05
CA GLN A 522 -14.16 13.66 -12.85
C GLN A 522 -13.59 12.87 -14.04
N LEU A 523 -13.42 11.56 -13.88
CA LEU A 523 -12.87 10.68 -14.90
C LEU A 523 -13.92 10.21 -15.92
N ARG A 524 -15.21 10.31 -15.58
CA ARG A 524 -16.30 9.96 -16.50
C ARG A 524 -16.44 10.96 -17.64
N GLY A 525 -16.57 10.41 -18.85
CA GLY A 525 -16.91 11.12 -20.07
C GLY A 525 -18.35 10.89 -20.50
N PHE A 526 -18.67 11.28 -21.73
CA PHE A 526 -20.03 11.20 -22.25
C PHE A 526 -20.44 9.77 -22.63
N SER A 527 -21.74 9.46 -22.49
CA SER A 527 -22.35 8.19 -22.93
C SER A 527 -21.66 6.93 -22.39
N GLY A 528 -21.25 6.99 -21.13
CA GLY A 528 -20.66 5.87 -20.39
C GLY A 528 -19.16 5.67 -20.59
N ARG A 529 -18.50 6.48 -21.43
CA ARG A 529 -17.04 6.43 -21.64
C ARG A 529 -16.27 7.03 -20.46
N LEU A 530 -14.98 6.74 -20.39
CA LEU A 530 -14.01 7.55 -19.63
C LEU A 530 -13.54 8.75 -20.47
N ASN A 531 -13.23 9.85 -19.79
CA ASN A 531 -12.59 11.02 -20.39
C ASN A 531 -11.24 10.64 -21.00
N SER A 532 -10.89 11.32 -22.09
CA SER A 532 -9.62 11.12 -22.78
C SER A 532 -9.17 12.41 -23.46
N THR A 533 -7.89 12.47 -23.83
CA THR A 533 -7.34 13.57 -24.62
C THR A 533 -7.02 13.10 -26.04
N ILE A 534 -7.31 13.98 -27.01
CA ILE A 534 -6.98 13.74 -28.41
C ILE A 534 -5.47 13.69 -28.57
N HIS A 535 -4.99 12.68 -29.28
CA HIS A 535 -3.56 12.52 -29.52
C HIS A 535 -3.00 13.67 -30.38
N PRO A 536 -1.87 14.29 -30.01
CA PRO A 536 -1.32 15.45 -30.74
C PRO A 536 -1.04 15.20 -32.24
N ILE A 537 -0.60 13.99 -32.57
CA ILE A 537 -0.33 13.55 -33.97
C ILE A 537 -1.47 12.70 -34.57
N ARG A 538 -2.72 12.89 -34.12
CA ARG A 538 -3.91 12.11 -34.60
C ARG A 538 -3.78 10.58 -34.43
N GLY A 539 -3.00 10.16 -33.44
CA GLY A 539 -3.02 8.80 -32.93
C GLY A 539 -4.27 8.52 -32.07
N LYS A 540 -4.22 7.42 -31.31
CA LYS A 540 -5.32 7.02 -30.43
C LYS A 540 -5.43 7.86 -29.17
N GLU A 541 -6.64 7.94 -28.62
CA GLU A 541 -6.96 8.60 -27.34
C GLU A 541 -5.89 8.34 -26.27
N LEU A 542 -5.42 9.39 -25.63
CA LEU A 542 -4.55 9.31 -24.45
C LEU A 542 -5.39 9.52 -23.19
N LEU A 543 -4.82 9.23 -22.02
CA LEU A 543 -5.42 9.65 -20.76
C LEU A 543 -5.74 11.16 -20.77
N PRO A 544 -6.74 11.59 -19.99
CA PRO A 544 -7.07 13.00 -19.87
C PRO A 544 -5.88 13.77 -19.30
N GLN A 545 -5.54 14.90 -19.91
CA GLN A 545 -4.51 15.80 -19.40
C GLN A 545 -5.06 16.73 -18.32
N THR A 546 -4.22 17.04 -17.33
CA THR A 546 -4.55 17.99 -16.28
C THR A 546 -3.35 18.88 -15.91
N PRO A 547 -3.58 20.19 -15.68
CA PRO A 547 -2.55 21.13 -15.23
C PRO A 547 -2.42 21.19 -13.70
N ILE A 548 -3.27 20.47 -12.96
CA ILE A 548 -3.40 20.63 -11.50
C ILE A 548 -2.36 19.85 -10.69
N HIS A 549 -1.51 19.06 -11.35
CA HIS A 549 -0.40 18.35 -10.72
C HIS A 549 0.78 19.30 -10.52
N PRO A 550 1.00 19.87 -9.32
CA PRO A 550 2.08 20.83 -9.09
C PRO A 550 3.47 20.23 -9.35
N GLU A 551 3.63 18.93 -9.15
CA GLU A 551 4.85 18.16 -9.40
C GLU A 551 5.14 17.90 -10.89
N CYS A 552 4.21 18.26 -11.79
CA CYS A 552 4.34 17.93 -13.19
C CYS A 552 5.57 18.58 -13.83
N LYS A 553 6.46 17.74 -14.36
CA LYS A 553 7.71 18.15 -15.05
C LYS A 553 7.60 18.21 -16.57
N SER A 554 6.45 17.85 -17.13
CA SER A 554 6.23 17.94 -18.57
C SER A 554 6.43 19.38 -19.04
N ALA A 555 7.13 19.56 -20.16
CA ALA A 555 7.34 20.88 -20.76
C ALA A 555 6.03 21.58 -21.16
N SER A 556 4.96 20.80 -21.40
CA SER A 556 3.63 21.35 -21.68
C SER A 556 2.94 21.93 -20.46
N GLY A 557 3.42 21.62 -19.25
CA GLY A 557 2.73 21.93 -17.99
C GLY A 557 1.57 20.99 -17.66
N TYR A 558 1.33 19.95 -18.49
CA TYR A 558 0.26 18.98 -18.29
C TYR A 558 0.81 17.58 -18.00
N CYS A 559 0.23 16.94 -16.99
CA CYS A 559 0.40 15.52 -16.69
C CYS A 559 -0.93 14.79 -16.95
N PHE A 560 -0.94 13.46 -16.85
CA PHE A 560 -2.15 12.68 -17.05
C PHE A 560 -2.91 12.46 -15.74
N ALA A 561 -4.23 12.57 -15.83
CA ALA A 561 -5.17 12.18 -14.78
C ALA A 561 -5.65 10.74 -15.01
N ALA A 562 -5.77 9.98 -13.94
CA ALA A 562 -6.33 8.64 -13.88
C ALA A 562 -6.99 8.43 -12.50
N GLY A 563 -7.47 7.21 -12.23
CA GLY A 563 -7.97 6.85 -10.91
C GLY A 563 -6.93 6.99 -9.81
N ASP A 564 -5.68 6.63 -10.10
CA ASP A 564 -4.55 6.84 -9.20
C ASP A 564 -3.69 8.05 -9.60
N GLY A 565 -3.34 8.89 -8.61
CA GLY A 565 -2.57 10.12 -8.82
C GLY A 565 -1.11 9.91 -9.27
N ARG A 566 -0.58 8.68 -9.22
CA ARG A 566 0.78 8.34 -9.64
C ARG A 566 0.86 7.88 -11.10
N ALA A 567 -0.23 7.91 -11.87
CA ALA A 567 -0.24 7.44 -13.27
C ALA A 567 0.81 8.09 -14.20
N SER A 568 1.34 9.26 -13.81
CA SER A 568 2.42 9.98 -14.53
C SER A 568 3.82 9.81 -13.91
N GLU A 569 4.02 8.88 -12.97
CA GLU A 569 5.32 8.66 -12.30
C GLU A 569 6.43 8.31 -13.30
N GLN A 570 6.11 7.43 -14.25
CA GLN A 570 7.01 7.06 -15.33
C GLN A 570 6.21 6.62 -16.59
N PRO A 571 6.78 6.76 -17.80
CA PRO A 571 6.02 6.61 -19.04
C PRO A 571 5.41 5.22 -19.29
N GLY A 572 6.07 4.14 -18.88
CA GLY A 572 5.54 2.78 -18.97
C GLY A 572 4.28 2.57 -18.11
N LEU A 573 4.22 3.18 -16.94
CA LEU A 573 3.03 3.20 -16.08
C LEU A 573 1.90 3.95 -16.78
N THR A 574 2.18 5.15 -17.29
CA THR A 574 1.22 5.94 -18.07
C THR A 574 0.65 5.16 -19.26
N VAL A 575 1.49 4.38 -19.95
CA VAL A 575 1.08 3.55 -21.09
C VAL A 575 0.09 2.47 -20.66
N ILE A 576 0.33 1.77 -19.54
CA ILE A 576 -0.61 0.74 -19.08
C ILE A 576 -1.92 1.32 -18.52
N HIS A 577 -1.90 2.48 -17.85
CA HIS A 577 -3.14 3.20 -17.52
C HIS A 577 -3.92 3.58 -18.80
N THR A 578 -3.23 4.09 -19.83
CA THR A 578 -3.84 4.41 -21.12
C THR A 578 -4.44 3.18 -21.80
N LEU A 579 -3.79 2.02 -21.69
CA LEU A 579 -4.27 0.75 -22.21
C LEU A 579 -5.63 0.38 -21.63
N PHE A 580 -5.75 0.38 -20.30
CA PHE A 580 -7.00 0.01 -19.63
C PHE A 580 -8.11 1.04 -19.81
N MET A 581 -7.80 2.34 -19.87
CA MET A 581 -8.77 3.38 -20.24
C MET A 581 -9.32 3.16 -21.66
N ARG A 582 -8.45 2.80 -22.62
CA ARG A 582 -8.87 2.47 -23.99
C ARG A 582 -9.74 1.22 -24.03
N GLU A 583 -9.42 0.22 -23.22
CA GLU A 583 -10.20 -1.02 -23.14
C GLU A 583 -11.61 -0.76 -22.59
N HIS A 584 -11.74 0.03 -21.53
CA HIS A 584 -13.05 0.49 -21.04
C HIS A 584 -13.86 1.15 -22.17
N ASN A 585 -13.26 2.13 -22.86
CA ASN A 585 -13.92 2.84 -23.95
C ASN A 585 -14.28 1.91 -25.13
N ARG A 586 -13.47 0.89 -25.42
CA ARG A 586 -13.77 -0.12 -26.45
C ARG A 586 -14.97 -0.98 -26.04
N ILE A 587 -15.01 -1.42 -24.78
CA ILE A 587 -16.11 -2.24 -24.23
C ILE A 587 -17.41 -1.44 -24.25
N VAL A 588 -17.40 -0.17 -23.85
CA VAL A 588 -18.59 0.71 -23.90
C VAL A 588 -19.19 0.78 -25.31
N GLU A 589 -18.36 0.96 -26.34
CA GLU A 589 -18.85 0.99 -27.74
C GLU A 589 -19.43 -0.37 -28.17
N GLY A 590 -18.77 -1.46 -27.78
CA GLY A 590 -19.24 -2.82 -28.05
C GLY A 590 -20.58 -3.12 -27.38
N LEU A 591 -20.71 -2.79 -26.08
CA LEU A 591 -21.93 -2.95 -25.29
C LEU A 591 -23.07 -2.12 -25.87
N ARG A 592 -22.81 -0.89 -26.31
CA ARG A 592 -23.82 -0.06 -26.98
C ARG A 592 -24.35 -0.70 -28.26
N GLY A 593 -23.47 -1.37 -29.01
CA GLY A 593 -23.85 -2.10 -30.22
C GLY A 593 -24.75 -3.31 -29.95
N VAL A 594 -24.51 -4.05 -28.86
CA VAL A 594 -25.31 -5.24 -28.52
C VAL A 594 -26.52 -4.93 -27.63
N ASN A 595 -26.50 -3.82 -26.90
CA ASN A 595 -27.58 -3.33 -26.04
C ASN A 595 -27.90 -1.85 -26.34
N PRO A 596 -28.54 -1.51 -27.49
CA PRO A 596 -28.85 -0.13 -27.84
C PRO A 596 -29.82 0.57 -26.87
N HIS A 597 -30.49 -0.19 -26.00
CA HIS A 597 -31.45 0.28 -25.01
C HIS A 597 -30.78 0.71 -23.69
N TRP A 598 -29.49 0.43 -23.49
CA TRP A 598 -28.77 0.84 -22.28
C TRP A 598 -28.41 2.33 -22.31
N ASN A 599 -28.62 3.00 -21.18
CA ASN A 599 -28.18 4.37 -20.98
C ASN A 599 -26.67 4.45 -20.64
N GLY A 600 -26.14 5.67 -20.54
CA GLY A 600 -24.72 5.89 -20.27
C GLY A 600 -24.23 5.35 -18.92
N ASP A 601 -25.07 5.35 -17.88
CA ASP A 601 -24.71 4.81 -16.56
C ASP A 601 -24.63 3.28 -16.60
N GLN A 602 -25.60 2.63 -17.24
CA GLN A 602 -25.58 1.18 -17.45
C GLN A 602 -24.35 0.75 -18.26
N LEU A 603 -24.06 1.46 -19.35
CA LEU A 603 -22.87 1.19 -20.17
C LEU A 603 -21.58 1.33 -19.35
N TYR A 604 -21.47 2.38 -18.53
CA TYR A 604 -20.30 2.62 -17.69
C TYR A 604 -20.09 1.52 -16.65
N GLU A 605 -21.13 1.19 -15.86
CA GLU A 605 -20.99 0.20 -14.78
C GLU A 605 -20.75 -1.22 -15.32
N HIS A 606 -21.39 -1.60 -16.44
CA HIS A 606 -21.09 -2.86 -17.09
C HIS A 606 -19.67 -2.91 -17.65
N ALA A 607 -19.20 -1.84 -18.32
CA ALA A 607 -17.82 -1.78 -18.81
C ALA A 607 -16.80 -1.81 -17.66
N ARG A 608 -17.06 -1.06 -16.58
CA ARG A 608 -16.25 -1.08 -15.35
C ARG A 608 -16.16 -2.48 -14.78
N ARG A 609 -17.30 -3.15 -14.58
CA ARG A 609 -17.36 -4.53 -14.06
C ARG A 609 -16.57 -5.52 -14.94
N ILE A 610 -16.64 -5.40 -16.26
CA ILE A 610 -15.90 -6.24 -17.21
C ILE A 610 -14.39 -6.00 -17.08
N VAL A 611 -13.95 -4.73 -17.07
CA VAL A 611 -12.52 -4.39 -16.95
C VAL A 611 -11.95 -4.87 -15.61
N ILE A 612 -12.73 -4.78 -14.53
CA ILE A 612 -12.34 -5.35 -13.23
C ILE A 612 -12.11 -6.85 -13.35
N ALA A 613 -13.05 -7.59 -13.96
CA ALA A 613 -12.90 -9.02 -14.18
C ALA A 613 -11.70 -9.36 -15.06
N GLN A 614 -11.40 -8.56 -16.09
CA GLN A 614 -10.20 -8.71 -16.91
C GLN A 614 -8.93 -8.49 -16.06
N ASN A 615 -8.88 -7.45 -15.23
CA ASN A 615 -7.73 -7.16 -14.37
C ASN A 615 -7.49 -8.28 -13.35
N GLN A 616 -8.55 -8.76 -12.70
CA GLN A 616 -8.52 -9.91 -11.78
C GLN A 616 -8.04 -11.19 -12.49
N HIS A 617 -8.58 -11.48 -13.68
CA HIS A 617 -8.20 -12.65 -14.46
C HIS A 617 -6.73 -12.61 -14.86
N ILE A 618 -6.24 -11.51 -15.43
CA ILE A 618 -4.83 -11.33 -15.82
C ILE A 618 -3.93 -11.45 -14.59
N SER A 619 -4.30 -10.82 -13.47
CA SER A 619 -3.54 -10.88 -12.22
C SER A 619 -3.34 -12.33 -11.76
N TYR A 620 -4.40 -13.13 -11.65
CA TYR A 620 -4.32 -14.48 -11.08
C TYR A 620 -3.91 -15.56 -12.08
N ASN A 621 -4.14 -15.39 -13.37
CA ASN A 621 -3.91 -16.44 -14.37
C ASN A 621 -2.65 -16.19 -15.21
N GLU A 622 -2.20 -14.95 -15.34
CA GLU A 622 -1.00 -14.63 -16.11
C GLU A 622 0.16 -14.15 -15.25
N PHE A 623 -0.09 -13.21 -14.33
CA PHE A 623 0.93 -12.52 -13.54
C PHE A 623 1.40 -13.30 -12.30
N LEU A 624 0.50 -13.57 -11.34
CA LEU A 624 0.85 -14.22 -10.06
C LEU A 624 1.55 -15.58 -10.24
N PRO A 625 1.19 -16.45 -11.20
CA PRO A 625 1.89 -17.71 -11.40
C PRO A 625 3.36 -17.57 -11.86
N ARG A 626 3.80 -16.35 -12.26
CA ARG A 626 5.21 -16.05 -12.54
C ARG A 626 5.98 -15.65 -11.30
N ILE A 627 5.28 -15.09 -10.32
CA ILE A 627 5.84 -14.60 -9.06
C ILE A 627 5.84 -15.70 -8.00
N LEU A 628 4.71 -16.41 -7.85
CA LEU A 628 4.43 -17.34 -6.75
C LEU A 628 4.36 -18.82 -7.18
N SER A 629 4.52 -19.11 -8.47
CA SER A 629 4.21 -20.41 -9.12
C SER A 629 2.70 -20.71 -9.20
N TRP A 630 2.32 -21.70 -10.02
CA TRP A 630 0.94 -22.14 -10.14
C TRP A 630 0.39 -22.83 -8.89
N ASN A 631 1.25 -23.46 -8.08
CA ASN A 631 0.82 -24.19 -6.90
C ASN A 631 0.38 -23.26 -5.76
N ALA A 632 0.93 -22.05 -5.70
CA ALA A 632 0.58 -21.07 -4.66
C ALA A 632 -0.66 -20.23 -5.00
N VAL A 633 -1.11 -20.25 -6.26
CA VAL A 633 -2.19 -19.37 -6.75
C VAL A 633 -3.52 -20.10 -6.88
N ASN A 634 -3.50 -21.43 -7.08
CA ASN A 634 -4.70 -22.24 -7.27
C ASN A 634 -5.31 -22.67 -5.93
#